data_AF-C1MQE1-F1
#
_entry.id   AF-C1MQE1-F1
#
_cell.length_a   1.000
_cell.length_b   1.000
_cell.length_c   1.000
_cell.angle_alpha   90.00
_cell.angle_beta   90.00
_cell.angle_gamma   90.00
#
_symmetry.space_group_name_H-M   'P 1'
#
loop_
_entity.id
_entity.type
_entity.pdbx_description
1 polymer ?
#
loop_
_entity_poly.entity_id
_entity_poly.type
_entity_poly.pdbx_seq_one_letter_code
_entity_poly.pdbx_strand_id
1 'polypeptide(L)'
;IIAYSGAYLFLVFIAVCLATGLYYLAEMVEEHTRLTKRVLQWSIKISVGVNVLLLIVDGMPFSCVAVSLAALGCYQTLLKRFPFIEATSPEFIGSALFLVANHVMWLRHFRGDAYEYEHHTLEYHLGFFLMIVWIVPFGFFISLAANESVLPS
;
A
#
# COMPACT_ATOMS: atom_id res chain seq x y z
N ILE A 1 -26.90 -25.55 4.46
CA ILE A 1 -27.51 -24.66 3.44
C ILE A 1 -27.54 -23.22 3.94
N ILE A 2 -28.21 -22.91 5.07
CA ILE A 2 -28.32 -21.54 5.62
C ILE A 2 -26.95 -20.87 5.89
N ALA A 3 -26.00 -21.59 6.49
CA ALA A 3 -24.66 -21.06 6.75
C ALA A 3 -23.88 -20.72 5.45
N TYR A 4 -24.00 -21.58 4.43
CA TYR A 4 -23.36 -21.32 3.13
C TYR A 4 -24.00 -20.13 2.42
N SER A 5 -25.33 -20.02 2.40
CA SER A 5 -26.01 -18.84 1.84
C SER A 5 -25.66 -17.57 2.59
N GLY A 6 -25.53 -17.62 3.92
CA GLY A 6 -25.07 -16.50 4.74
C GLY A 6 -23.64 -16.07 4.39
N ALA A 7 -22.73 -17.02 4.21
CA ALA A 7 -21.35 -16.74 3.79
C ALA A 7 -21.29 -16.08 2.40
N TYR A 8 -22.05 -16.56 1.42
CA TYR A 8 -22.12 -15.94 0.09
C TYR A 8 -22.68 -14.52 0.15
N LEU A 9 -23.76 -14.29 0.91
CA LEU A 9 -24.33 -12.96 1.10
C LEU A 9 -23.31 -12.01 1.75
N PHE A 10 -22.58 -12.48 2.76
CA PHE A 10 -21.53 -11.69 3.41
C PHE A 10 -20.40 -11.32 2.45
N LEU A 11 -19.93 -12.26 1.62
CA LEU A 11 -18.91 -11.98 0.61
C LEU A 11 -19.37 -10.96 -0.42
N VAL A 12 -20.60 -11.08 -0.92
CA VAL A 12 -21.20 -10.10 -1.85
C VAL A 12 -21.29 -8.73 -1.17
N PHE A 13 -21.73 -8.68 0.08
CA PHE A 13 -21.84 -7.42 0.82
C PHE A 13 -20.47 -6.75 1.02
N ILE A 14 -19.44 -7.50 1.43
CA ILE A 14 -18.07 -6.97 1.53
C ILE A 14 -17.58 -6.47 0.18
N ALA A 15 -17.79 -7.22 -0.90
CA ALA A 15 -17.36 -6.81 -2.23
C ALA A 15 -18.01 -5.49 -2.65
N VAL A 16 -19.32 -5.33 -2.41
CA VAL A 16 -20.05 -4.08 -2.69
C VAL A 16 -19.50 -2.94 -1.84
N CYS A 17 -19.32 -3.13 -0.52
CA CYS A 17 -18.78 -2.11 0.37
C CYS A 17 -17.37 -1.66 -0.03
N LEU A 18 -16.50 -2.60 -0.43
CA LEU A 18 -15.16 -2.26 -0.90
C LEU A 18 -15.20 -1.51 -2.23
N ALA A 19 -16.04 -1.95 -3.18
CA ALA A 19 -16.19 -1.28 -4.47
C ALA A 19 -16.72 0.15 -4.31
N THR A 20 -17.75 0.37 -3.50
CA THR A 20 -18.31 1.71 -3.26
C THR A 20 -17.35 2.60 -2.47
N GLY A 21 -16.64 2.05 -1.48
CA GLY A 21 -15.62 2.78 -0.73
C GLY A 21 -14.46 3.23 -1.62
N LEU A 22 -13.95 2.35 -2.49
CA LEU A 22 -12.89 2.68 -3.44
C LEU A 22 -13.34 3.70 -4.49
N TYR A 23 -14.57 3.58 -5.00
CA TYR A 23 -15.16 4.54 -5.93
C TYR A 23 -15.23 5.94 -5.30
N TYR A 24 -15.75 6.04 -4.08
CA TYR A 24 -15.83 7.31 -3.35
C TYR A 24 -14.44 7.91 -3.10
N LEU A 25 -13.46 7.08 -2.73
CA LEU A 25 -12.08 7.54 -2.56
C LEU A 25 -11.46 8.04 -3.88
N ALA A 26 -11.75 7.38 -5.00
CA ALA A 26 -11.28 7.83 -6.32
C ALA A 26 -11.88 9.19 -6.69
N GLU A 27 -13.18 9.38 -6.49
CA GLU A 27 -13.88 10.66 -6.70
C GLU A 27 -13.28 11.77 -5.82
N MET A 28 -13.00 11.48 -4.54
CA MET A 28 -12.31 12.41 -3.65
C MET A 28 -10.88 12.75 -4.13
N VAL A 29 -10.17 11.79 -4.70
CA VAL A 29 -8.84 12.07 -5.28
C VAL A 29 -8.94 12.97 -6.50
N GLU A 30 -9.93 12.75 -7.36
CA GLU A 30 -10.21 13.55 -8.55
C GLU A 30 -10.58 15.00 -8.17
N GLU A 31 -11.51 15.17 -7.22
CA GLU A 31 -11.97 16.49 -6.78
C GLU A 31 -10.90 17.25 -5.98
N HIS A 32 -10.08 16.54 -5.20
CA HIS A 32 -9.13 17.12 -4.25
C HIS A 32 -7.68 16.71 -4.48
N THR A 33 -7.23 16.67 -5.72
CA THR A 33 -5.85 16.30 -6.14
C THR A 33 -4.73 16.95 -5.30
N ARG A 34 -4.87 18.23 -4.92
CA ARG A 34 -3.89 18.94 -4.08
C ARG A 34 -3.81 18.37 -2.67
N LEU A 35 -4.96 18.03 -2.08
CA LEU A 35 -5.02 17.40 -0.76
C LEU A 35 -4.48 15.98 -0.84
N THR A 36 -4.85 15.22 -1.87
CA THR A 36 -4.32 13.86 -2.10
C THR A 36 -2.81 13.85 -2.17
N LYS A 37 -2.21 14.74 -2.97
CA LYS A 37 -0.75 14.87 -3.06
C LYS A 37 -0.12 15.15 -1.70
N ARG A 38 -0.74 16.01 -0.89
CA ARG A 38 -0.26 16.34 0.46
C ARG A 38 -0.39 15.15 1.40
N VAL A 39 -1.51 14.41 1.37
CA VAL A 39 -1.72 13.19 2.16
C VAL A 39 -0.66 12.15 1.79
N LEU A 40 -0.46 11.85 0.51
CA LEU A 40 0.58 10.93 0.04
C LEU A 40 1.98 11.35 0.48
N GLN A 41 2.29 12.66 0.42
CA GLN A 41 3.57 13.18 0.90
C GLN A 41 3.78 12.93 2.40
N TRP A 42 2.75 13.13 3.22
CA TRP A 42 2.82 12.85 4.65
C TRP A 42 2.89 11.34 4.92
N SER A 43 2.11 10.52 4.21
CA SER A 43 2.18 9.07 4.29
C SER A 43 3.59 8.56 4.02
N ILE A 44 4.27 9.04 2.97
CA ILE A 44 5.67 8.67 2.69
C ILE A 44 6.58 9.06 3.86
N LYS A 45 6.50 10.31 4.35
CA LYS A 45 7.36 10.79 5.45
C LYS A 45 7.14 9.98 6.73
N ILE A 46 5.89 9.69 7.07
CA ILE A 46 5.52 8.90 8.24
C ILE A 46 6.04 7.46 8.05
N SER A 47 5.81 6.83 6.90
CA SER A 47 6.31 5.48 6.62
C SER A 47 7.84 5.39 6.67
N VAL A 48 8.57 6.41 6.21
CA VAL A 48 10.03 6.49 6.39
C VAL A 48 10.38 6.51 7.88
N GLY A 49 9.73 7.39 8.66
CA GLY A 49 9.94 7.46 10.11
C GLY A 49 9.67 6.15 10.82
N VAL A 50 8.56 5.47 10.50
CA VAL A 50 8.21 4.17 11.08
C VAL A 50 9.21 3.09 10.68
N ASN A 51 9.68 3.06 9.43
CA ASN A 51 10.72 2.10 9.01
C ASN A 51 12.05 2.32 9.74
N VAL A 52 12.42 3.57 10.03
CA VAL A 52 13.61 3.89 10.84
C VAL A 52 13.40 3.45 12.30
N LEU A 53 12.20 3.66 12.85
CA LEU A 53 11.86 3.20 14.20
C LEU A 53 11.88 1.67 14.31
N LEU A 54 11.38 0.94 13.32
CA LEU A 54 11.47 -0.53 13.26
C LEU A 54 12.92 -1.02 13.35
N LEU A 55 13.86 -0.30 12.72
CA LEU A 55 15.27 -0.67 12.76
C LEU A 55 15.91 -0.38 14.13
N ILE A 56 15.57 0.74 14.77
CA ILE A 56 16.23 1.21 16.00
C ILE A 56 15.59 0.58 17.26
N VAL A 57 14.26 0.48 17.30
CA VAL A 57 13.51 0.05 18.48
C VAL A 57 13.31 -1.46 18.47
N ASP A 58 12.79 -1.99 17.36
CA ASP A 58 12.43 -3.41 17.24
C ASP A 58 13.58 -4.27 16.70
N GLY A 59 14.70 -3.64 16.29
CA GLY A 59 15.89 -4.35 15.80
C GLY A 59 15.66 -5.15 14.52
N MET A 60 14.66 -4.74 13.71
CA MET A 60 14.26 -5.45 12.49
C MET A 60 15.42 -5.60 11.49
N PRO A 61 15.40 -6.64 10.63
CA PRO A 61 16.50 -6.92 9.72
C PRO A 61 16.77 -5.75 8.76
N PHE A 62 18.02 -5.27 8.78
CA PHE A 62 18.44 -4.11 7.99
C PHE A 62 18.13 -4.26 6.49
N SER A 63 18.25 -5.46 5.92
CA SER A 63 17.96 -5.71 4.51
C SER A 63 16.49 -5.43 4.15
N CYS A 64 15.53 -5.84 4.99
CA CYS A 64 14.11 -5.59 4.76
C CYS A 64 13.78 -4.10 4.86
N VAL A 65 14.33 -3.43 5.89
CA VAL A 65 14.16 -1.99 6.07
C VAL A 65 14.79 -1.20 4.90
N ALA A 66 15.98 -1.60 4.44
CA ALA A 66 16.65 -0.97 3.31
C ALA A 66 15.81 -1.05 2.02
N VAL A 67 15.20 -2.21 1.74
CA VAL A 67 14.30 -2.38 0.59
C VAL A 67 13.00 -1.56 0.76
N SER A 68 12.45 -1.49 1.97
CA SER A 68 11.30 -0.61 2.26
C SER A 68 11.62 0.87 2.02
N LEU A 69 12.78 1.34 2.48
CA LEU A 69 13.24 2.72 2.27
C LEU A 69 13.51 3.01 0.80
N ALA A 70 14.09 2.06 0.05
CA ALA A 70 14.28 2.18 -1.38
C ALA A 70 12.93 2.31 -2.12
N ALA A 71 11.94 1.48 -1.76
CA ALA A 71 10.58 1.57 -2.30
C ALA A 71 9.94 2.94 -2.01
N LEU A 72 10.08 3.45 -0.78
CA LEU A 72 9.61 4.80 -0.40
C LEU A 72 10.32 5.91 -1.20
N GLY A 73 11.60 5.73 -1.52
CA GLY A 73 12.34 6.60 -2.44
C GLY A 73 11.75 6.62 -3.85
N CYS A 74 11.40 5.45 -4.40
CA CYS A 74 10.72 5.35 -5.68
C CYS A 74 9.34 6.02 -5.64
N TYR A 75 8.56 5.82 -4.58
CA TYR A 75 7.27 6.51 -4.41
C TYR A 75 7.43 8.03 -4.33
N GLN A 76 8.51 8.53 -3.73
CA GLN A 76 8.81 9.96 -3.72
C GLN A 76 9.10 10.50 -5.13
N THR A 77 9.73 9.71 -6.00
CA THR A 77 9.90 10.10 -7.43
C THR A 77 8.57 10.10 -8.17
N LEU A 78 7.69 9.14 -7.89
CA LEU A 78 6.35 9.06 -8.47
C LEU A 78 5.48 10.27 -8.03
N LEU A 79 5.59 10.69 -6.77
CA LEU A 79 4.87 11.83 -6.21
C LEU A 79 5.23 13.16 -6.91
N LYS A 80 6.44 13.30 -7.46
CA LYS A 80 6.84 14.52 -8.18
C LYS A 80 6.02 14.72 -9.45
N ARG A 81 5.68 13.63 -10.15
CA ARG A 81 4.90 13.63 -11.40
C ARG A 81 3.38 13.68 -11.16
N PHE A 82 2.94 13.49 -9.91
CA PHE A 82 1.53 13.57 -9.54
C PHE A 82 0.89 14.93 -9.92
N PRO A 83 -0.30 14.94 -10.56
CA PRO A 83 -1.23 13.82 -10.73
C PRO A 83 -1.03 12.96 -12.00
N PHE A 84 -0.21 13.41 -12.96
CA PHE A 84 -0.04 12.75 -14.25
C PHE A 84 0.96 11.59 -14.16
N ILE A 85 0.51 10.46 -13.62
CA ILE A 85 1.29 9.22 -13.51
C ILE A 85 0.90 8.30 -14.67
N GLU A 86 1.86 7.96 -15.52
CA GLU A 86 1.67 6.97 -16.59
C GLU A 86 2.07 5.58 -16.10
N ALA A 87 1.18 4.58 -16.28
CA ALA A 87 1.44 3.20 -15.89
C ALA A 87 2.62 2.54 -16.65
N THR A 88 2.98 3.07 -17.82
CA THR A 88 4.11 2.61 -18.64
C THR A 88 5.44 3.30 -18.31
N SER A 89 5.42 4.32 -17.44
CA SER A 89 6.62 5.07 -17.07
C SER A 89 7.63 4.19 -16.32
N PRO A 90 8.95 4.39 -16.53
CA PRO A 90 9.97 3.61 -15.83
C PRO A 90 9.91 3.81 -14.31
N GLU A 91 9.47 4.99 -13.84
CA GLU A 91 9.27 5.25 -12.41
C GLU A 91 8.14 4.42 -11.82
N PHE A 92 7.01 4.30 -12.53
CA PHE A 92 5.88 3.48 -12.08
C PHE A 92 6.27 2.01 -12.04
N ILE A 93 6.88 1.49 -13.12
CA ILE A 93 7.34 0.11 -13.20
C ILE A 93 8.36 -0.18 -12.10
N GLY A 94 9.34 0.71 -11.91
CA GLY A 94 10.32 0.60 -10.84
C GLY A 94 9.66 0.54 -9.46
N SER A 95 8.69 1.42 -9.19
CA SER A 95 7.95 1.44 -7.93
C SER A 95 7.12 0.16 -7.70
N ALA A 96 6.54 -0.41 -8.76
CA ALA A 96 5.80 -1.67 -8.68
C ALA A 96 6.73 -2.87 -8.42
N LEU A 97 7.92 -2.89 -9.05
CA LEU A 97 8.93 -3.92 -8.76
C LEU A 97 9.42 -3.84 -7.31
N PHE A 98 9.67 -2.63 -6.81
CA PHE A 98 10.05 -2.42 -5.41
C PHE A 98 8.91 -2.77 -4.43
N LEU A 99 7.64 -2.53 -4.78
CA LEU A 99 6.50 -3.00 -4.00
C LEU A 99 6.53 -4.52 -3.82
N VAL A 100 6.68 -5.26 -4.92
CA VAL A 100 6.74 -6.72 -4.90
C VAL A 100 7.95 -7.21 -4.12
N ALA A 101 9.13 -6.62 -4.37
CA ALA A 101 10.34 -6.97 -3.64
C ALA A 101 10.19 -6.74 -2.12
N ASN A 102 9.65 -5.58 -1.74
CA ASN A 102 9.41 -5.24 -0.33
C ASN A 102 8.43 -6.21 0.34
N HIS A 103 7.32 -6.50 -0.33
CA HIS A 103 6.32 -7.45 0.15
C HIS A 103 6.92 -8.85 0.34
N VAL A 104 7.65 -9.35 -0.66
CA VAL A 104 8.26 -10.69 -0.60
C VAL A 104 9.35 -10.77 0.47
N MET A 105 10.14 -9.72 0.68
CA MET A 105 11.17 -9.72 1.74
C MET A 105 10.56 -9.79 3.14
N TRP A 106 9.57 -8.95 3.44
CA TRP A 106 8.87 -9.01 4.74
C TRP A 106 8.15 -10.35 4.93
N LEU A 107 7.53 -10.88 3.87
CA LEU A 107 6.88 -12.18 3.93
C LEU A 107 7.87 -13.31 4.20
N ARG A 108 9.07 -13.25 3.60
CA ARG A 108 10.15 -14.22 3.86
C ARG A 108 10.70 -14.10 5.28
N HIS A 109 10.80 -12.90 5.82
CA HIS A 109 11.25 -12.69 7.20
C HIS A 109 10.27 -13.33 8.20
N PHE A 110 8.99 -12.96 8.15
CA PHE A 110 7.98 -13.53 9.05
C PHE A 110 7.77 -15.04 8.86
N ARG A 111 8.03 -15.59 7.67
CA ARG A 111 7.98 -17.04 7.42
C ARG A 111 9.26 -17.79 7.80
N GLY A 112 10.42 -17.16 7.64
CA GLY A 112 11.73 -17.76 7.92
C GLY A 112 11.99 -17.88 9.42
N ASP A 113 11.59 -16.85 10.15
CA ASP A 113 11.68 -16.78 11.61
C ASP A 113 10.36 -17.24 12.27
N ALA A 114 9.64 -18.15 11.61
CA ALA A 114 8.28 -18.56 12.00
C ALA A 114 8.19 -19.09 13.44
N TYR A 115 9.30 -19.55 14.04
CA TYR A 115 9.35 -19.98 15.43
C TYR A 115 9.31 -18.83 16.44
N GLU A 116 9.87 -17.67 16.08
CA GLU A 116 9.85 -16.45 16.91
C GLU A 116 8.51 -15.71 16.75
N TYR A 117 7.91 -15.78 15.56
CA TYR A 117 6.66 -15.11 15.23
C TYR A 117 5.42 -16.04 15.25
N GLU A 118 5.55 -17.28 15.70
CA GLU A 118 4.51 -18.32 15.61
C GLU A 118 3.21 -17.92 16.33
N HIS A 119 3.34 -17.15 17.39
CA HIS A 119 2.22 -16.71 18.23
C HIS A 119 1.55 -15.42 17.76
N HIS A 120 2.04 -14.80 16.68
CA HIS A 120 1.43 -13.58 16.15
C HIS A 120 0.20 -13.90 15.30
N THR A 121 -0.91 -13.22 15.58
CA THR A 121 -2.16 -13.40 14.85
C THR A 121 -2.03 -12.96 13.39
N LEU A 122 -2.93 -13.46 12.53
CA LEU A 122 -3.04 -12.96 11.14
C LEU A 122 -3.29 -11.45 11.10
N GLU A 123 -4.06 -10.93 12.05
CA GLU A 123 -4.36 -9.51 12.20
C GLU A 123 -3.10 -8.68 12.44
N TYR A 124 -2.17 -9.18 13.27
CA TYR A 124 -0.88 -8.52 13.50
C TYR A 124 -0.09 -8.36 12.18
N HIS A 125 0.02 -9.44 11.42
CA HIS A 125 0.73 -9.42 10.14
C HIS A 125 0.04 -8.48 9.14
N LEU A 126 -1.28 -8.54 9.01
CA LEU A 126 -2.03 -7.67 8.12
C LEU A 126 -1.87 -6.19 8.52
N GLY A 127 -1.90 -5.88 9.81
CA GLY A 127 -1.64 -4.53 10.33
C GLY A 127 -0.23 -4.05 9.98
N PHE A 128 0.78 -4.92 10.16
CA PHE A 128 2.16 -4.62 9.78
C PHE A 128 2.27 -4.33 8.28
N PHE A 129 1.78 -5.24 7.42
CA PHE A 129 1.84 -5.05 5.97
C PHE A 129 1.08 -3.81 5.52
N LEU A 130 -0.09 -3.54 6.10
CA LEU A 130 -0.86 -2.35 5.80
C LEU A 130 -0.05 -1.08 6.09
N MET A 131 0.51 -0.96 7.29
CA MET A 131 1.19 0.25 7.75
C MET A 131 2.56 0.45 7.09
N ILE A 132 3.31 -0.63 6.91
CA ILE A 132 4.72 -0.57 6.49
C ILE A 132 4.86 -0.69 4.97
N VAL A 133 4.04 -1.52 4.33
CA VAL A 133 4.21 -1.90 2.93
C VAL A 133 3.13 -1.29 2.04
N TRP A 134 1.87 -1.26 2.47
CA TRP A 134 0.75 -1.02 1.55
C TRP A 134 0.15 0.39 1.60
N ILE A 135 0.24 1.12 2.70
CA ILE A 135 -0.48 2.40 2.85
C ILE A 135 -0.15 3.43 1.76
N VAL A 136 1.13 3.56 1.39
CA VAL A 136 1.59 4.46 0.32
C VAL A 136 1.18 3.96 -1.08
N PRO A 137 1.55 2.73 -1.52
CA PRO A 137 1.21 2.26 -2.86
C PRO A 137 -0.30 2.12 -3.07
N PHE A 138 -1.08 1.80 -2.04
CA PHE A 138 -2.53 1.77 -2.12
C PHE A 138 -3.10 3.17 -2.43
N GLY A 139 -2.58 4.21 -1.79
CA GLY A 139 -2.94 5.60 -2.12
C GLY A 139 -2.60 5.99 -3.56
N PHE A 140 -1.45 5.55 -4.08
CA PHE A 140 -1.11 5.74 -5.50
C PHE A 140 -2.02 4.96 -6.45
N PHE A 141 -2.42 3.74 -6.09
CA PHE A 141 -3.33 2.91 -6.89
C PHE A 141 -4.71 3.57 -7.02
N ILE A 142 -5.29 4.05 -5.91
CA ILE A 142 -6.54 4.81 -5.93
C ILE A 142 -6.40 6.05 -6.83
N SER A 143 -5.25 6.74 -6.73
CA SER A 143 -5.01 7.95 -7.52
C SER A 143 -4.88 7.69 -9.02
N LEU A 144 -4.34 6.53 -9.41
CA LEU A 144 -4.26 6.13 -10.82
C LEU A 144 -5.66 5.84 -11.38
N ALA A 145 -6.48 5.10 -10.62
CA ALA A 145 -7.86 4.79 -11.01
C ALA A 145 -8.71 6.06 -11.24
N ALA A 146 -8.49 7.10 -10.42
CA ALA A 146 -9.15 8.41 -10.59
C ALA A 146 -8.66 9.21 -11.81
N ASN A 147 -7.47 8.92 -12.34
CA ASN A 147 -6.90 9.64 -13.48
C ASN A 147 -7.21 8.96 -14.83
N GLU A 148 -7.57 7.67 -14.82
CA GLU A 148 -8.02 6.95 -16.03
C GLU A 148 -9.52 7.12 -16.32
N SER A 149 -10.30 7.66 -15.37
CA SER A 149 -11.74 7.94 -15.53
C SER A 149 -12.06 9.22 -16.29
N VAL A 150 -11.08 10.10 -16.52
CA VAL A 150 -11.25 11.30 -17.35
C VAL A 150 -11.12 10.96 -18.84
N LEU A 151 -12.10 11.43 -19.63
CA LEU A 151 -12.14 11.27 -21.08
C LEU A 151 -10.84 11.80 -21.73
N PRO A 152 -10.32 11.16 -22.79
CA PRO A 152 -9.18 11.70 -23.54
C PRO A 152 -9.59 13.06 -24.13
N SER A 153 -8.73 14.07 -23.90
CA SER A 153 -8.84 15.40 -24.52
C SER A 153 -7.93 15.51 -25.73
#